data_AF-A0A4J1ZBS8-F1
#
_entry.id   AF-A0A4J1ZBS8-F1
#
_cell.length_a   1.000
_cell.length_b   1.000
_cell.length_c   1.000
_cell.angle_alpha   90.00
_cell.angle_beta   90.00
_cell.angle_gamma   90.00
#
_symmetry.space_group_name_H-M   'P 1'
#
loop_
_entity.id
_entity.type
_entity.pdbx_description
1 polymer ?
#
loop_
_entity_poly.entity_id
_entity_poly.type
_entity_poly.pdbx_seq_one_letter_code
_entity_poly.pdbx_strand_id
1 'polypeptide(L)'
;MKEERRQFFERIDGNQCRDYILSHCSKDYEKVKSSLERLMDNRFMFDSPWDMEPCSKIHQIQPMVWDQVFEYDPEWSYMLNRQEYLLQFMIGYLVEGDKDYIQKCKFFLFDWIEQVREFSPQSLMTRTLDTGIRSFTWLKLLLLLLKFDLLEEKELEKILVSLEKQIDFMKSYYRAKYTLSNWGILQTIPMLAIYLSFLFR
;
A
#
# COMPACT_ATOMS: atom_id res chain seq x y z
N MET A 1 -22.90 1.41 1.75
CA MET A 1 -22.16 0.24 2.30
C MET A 1 -23.13 -0.70 2.98
N LYS A 2 -22.92 -2.04 2.98
CA LYS A 2 -23.71 -2.97 3.82
C LYS A 2 -23.59 -2.55 5.31
N GLU A 3 -24.67 -2.63 6.07
CA GLU A 3 -24.76 -2.21 7.48
C GLU A 3 -23.66 -2.84 8.36
N GLU A 4 -23.32 -4.12 8.12
CA GLU A 4 -22.26 -4.85 8.81
C GLU A 4 -20.86 -4.23 8.63
N ARG A 5 -20.58 -3.66 7.44
CA ARG A 5 -19.33 -2.93 7.20
C ARG A 5 -19.30 -1.62 7.99
N ARG A 6 -20.43 -0.92 8.09
CA ARG A 6 -20.54 0.31 8.89
C ARG A 6 -20.26 0.02 10.36
N GLN A 7 -20.83 -1.06 10.89
CA GLN A 7 -20.63 -1.50 12.28
C GLN A 7 -19.19 -1.93 12.59
N PHE A 8 -18.48 -2.59 11.67
CA PHE A 8 -17.06 -2.91 11.85
C PHE A 8 -16.22 -1.64 11.97
N PHE A 9 -16.47 -0.68 11.07
CA PHE A 9 -15.76 0.59 11.08
C PHE A 9 -16.10 1.47 12.26
N GLU A 10 -17.35 1.49 12.73
CA GLU A 10 -17.80 2.27 13.90
C GLU A 10 -16.99 1.95 15.17
N ARG A 11 -16.43 0.73 15.30
CA ARG A 11 -15.58 0.34 16.43
C ARG A 11 -14.18 0.96 16.44
N ILE A 12 -13.71 1.45 15.28
CA ILE A 12 -12.39 2.09 15.17
C ILE A 12 -12.55 3.56 15.54
N ASP A 13 -11.94 3.97 16.64
CA ASP A 13 -11.89 5.36 17.09
C ASP A 13 -10.47 5.91 16.89
N GLY A 14 -10.34 6.97 16.09
CA GLY A 14 -9.05 7.59 15.79
C GLY A 14 -8.32 8.12 17.02
N ASN A 15 -9.06 8.65 18.00
CA ASN A 15 -8.48 9.14 19.25
C ASN A 15 -7.91 8.00 20.08
N GLN A 16 -8.64 6.88 20.19
CA GLN A 16 -8.15 5.69 20.88
C GLN A 16 -6.92 5.10 20.18
N CYS A 17 -6.91 5.06 18.84
CA CYS A 17 -5.73 4.64 18.08
C CYS A 17 -4.52 5.54 18.38
N ARG A 18 -4.71 6.86 18.35
CA ARG A 18 -3.66 7.83 18.67
C ARG A 18 -3.12 7.64 20.09
N ASP A 19 -4.01 7.57 21.07
CA ASP A 19 -3.63 7.43 22.49
C ASP A 19 -2.91 6.10 22.73
N TYR A 20 -3.34 5.03 22.07
CA TYR A 20 -2.65 3.74 22.11
C TYR A 20 -1.23 3.84 21.55
N ILE A 21 -1.06 4.44 20.37
CA ILE A 21 0.25 4.60 19.73
C ILE A 21 1.19 5.41 20.63
N LEU A 22 0.75 6.55 21.14
CA LEU A 22 1.56 7.43 21.98
C LEU A 22 1.90 6.79 23.33
N SER A 23 0.98 6.01 23.91
CA SER A 23 1.18 5.41 25.24
C SER A 23 2.00 4.11 25.21
N HIS A 24 1.87 3.30 24.15
CA HIS A 24 2.45 1.94 24.11
C HIS A 24 3.48 1.72 23.00
N CYS A 25 3.40 2.49 21.92
CA CYS A 25 4.20 2.28 20.70
C CYS A 25 5.06 3.51 20.34
N SER A 26 5.31 4.42 21.28
CA SER A 26 6.00 5.69 21.03
C SER A 26 7.35 5.52 20.32
N LYS A 27 8.17 4.54 20.74
CA LYS A 27 9.47 4.26 20.11
C LYS A 27 9.36 3.81 18.65
N ASP A 28 8.32 3.05 18.31
CA ASP A 28 8.10 2.61 16.93
C ASP A 28 7.49 3.75 16.11
N TYR A 29 6.66 4.60 16.73
CA TYR A 29 6.16 5.81 16.10
C TYR A 29 7.28 6.78 15.72
N GLU A 30 8.31 6.97 16.56
CA GLU A 30 9.46 7.82 16.19
C GLU A 30 10.18 7.34 14.92
N LYS A 31 10.28 6.02 14.72
CA LYS A 31 10.84 5.46 13.47
C LYS A 31 9.94 5.75 12.27
N VAL A 32 8.62 5.59 12.44
CA VAL A 32 7.62 5.93 11.41
C VAL A 32 7.70 7.41 11.07
N LYS A 33 7.79 8.29 12.07
CA LYS A 33 7.90 9.74 11.89
C LYS A 33 9.16 10.12 11.12
N SER A 34 10.32 9.59 11.50
CA SER A 34 11.57 9.78 10.74
C SER A 34 11.46 9.28 9.30
N SER A 35 10.79 8.15 9.09
CA SER A 35 10.52 7.62 7.75
C SER A 35 9.63 8.54 6.92
N LEU A 36 8.55 9.06 7.52
CA LEU A 36 7.67 10.03 6.87
C LEU A 36 8.40 11.31 6.45
N GLU A 37 9.30 11.85 7.28
CA GLU A 37 10.13 13.02 6.90
C GLU A 37 10.91 12.79 5.61
N ARG A 38 11.40 11.57 5.37
CA ARG A 38 12.07 11.20 4.11
C ARG A 38 11.08 11.02 2.97
N LEU A 39 10.00 10.28 3.21
CA LEU A 39 8.98 9.97 2.20
C LEU A 39 8.26 11.23 1.69
N MET A 40 8.07 12.25 2.53
CA MET A 40 7.53 13.55 2.13
C MET A 40 8.39 14.23 1.06
N ASP A 41 9.69 13.95 1.03
CA ASP A 41 10.68 14.44 0.07
C ASP A 41 11.05 13.39 -1.03
N ASN A 42 10.21 12.36 -1.21
CA ASN A 42 10.45 11.24 -2.14
C ASN A 42 11.80 10.54 -1.92
N ARG A 43 12.30 10.53 -0.68
CA ARG A 43 13.48 9.75 -0.28
C ARG A 43 13.00 8.44 0.33
N PHE A 44 13.33 7.33 -0.30
CA PHE A 44 12.90 6.01 0.10
C PHE A 44 14.07 5.20 0.66
N MET A 45 13.77 4.44 1.71
CA MET A 45 14.65 3.46 2.33
C MET A 45 13.75 2.33 2.82
N PHE A 46 14.14 1.09 2.54
CA PHE A 46 13.36 -0.09 2.87
C PHE A 46 14.13 -0.91 3.91
N ASP A 47 14.13 -0.46 5.16
CA ASP A 47 14.86 -1.04 6.28
C ASP A 47 13.94 -1.56 7.40
N SER A 48 12.64 -1.72 7.13
CA SER A 48 11.69 -2.24 8.10
C SER A 48 12.05 -3.69 8.44
N PRO A 49 11.89 -4.13 9.71
CA PRO A 49 12.13 -5.52 10.11
C PRO A 49 11.31 -6.56 9.33
N TRP A 50 10.24 -6.12 8.67
CA TRP A 50 9.31 -6.97 7.92
C TRP A 50 9.47 -6.85 6.40
N ASP A 51 10.40 -6.02 5.92
CA ASP A 51 10.68 -5.88 4.49
C ASP A 51 11.26 -7.19 3.94
N MET A 52 10.57 -7.79 2.97
CA MET A 52 11.10 -8.96 2.28
C MET A 52 12.17 -8.48 1.29
N GLU A 53 13.43 -8.51 1.70
CA GLU A 53 14.63 -8.00 0.99
C GLU A 53 14.94 -6.52 1.30
N PRO A 54 15.43 -6.23 2.52
CA PRO A 54 15.71 -4.88 2.97
C PRO A 54 16.77 -4.17 2.12
N CYS A 55 16.48 -2.93 1.72
CA CYS A 55 17.37 -2.03 1.02
C CYS A 55 17.65 -0.79 1.89
N SER A 56 18.76 -0.81 2.64
CA SER A 56 19.13 0.27 3.58
C SER A 56 19.72 1.52 2.94
N LYS A 57 19.93 1.53 1.62
CA LYS A 57 20.41 2.73 0.90
C LYS A 57 19.24 3.66 0.61
N ILE A 58 19.42 4.93 0.97
CA ILE A 58 18.44 5.98 0.67
C ILE A 58 18.58 6.37 -0.81
N HIS A 59 17.48 6.32 -1.54
CA HIS A 59 17.40 6.82 -2.91
C HIS A 59 16.27 7.85 -3.02
N GLN A 60 16.55 8.95 -3.71
CA GLN A 60 15.55 9.99 -4.01
C GLN A 60 15.06 9.84 -5.45
N ILE A 61 13.74 9.94 -5.64
CA ILE A 61 13.13 9.87 -6.98
C ILE A 61 12.28 11.11 -7.22
N GLN A 62 12.76 12.00 -8.08
CA GLN A 62 12.05 13.20 -8.53
C GLN A 62 12.42 13.52 -9.99
N PRO A 63 11.47 13.47 -10.95
CA PRO A 63 10.06 13.04 -10.82
C PRO A 63 9.94 11.54 -10.51
N MET A 64 8.74 11.07 -10.11
CA MET A 64 8.49 9.66 -9.82
C MET A 64 8.72 8.78 -11.05
N VAL A 65 9.59 7.78 -10.92
CA VAL A 65 9.89 6.73 -11.90
C VAL A 65 9.80 5.40 -11.17
N TRP A 66 8.75 4.63 -11.43
CA TRP A 66 8.41 3.45 -10.63
C TRP A 66 9.22 2.21 -10.99
N ASP A 67 9.83 2.16 -12.17
CA ASP A 67 10.70 1.08 -12.64
C ASP A 67 12.19 1.45 -12.55
N GLN A 68 12.53 2.47 -11.74
CA GLN A 68 13.91 2.87 -11.52
C GLN A 68 14.71 1.74 -10.87
N VAL A 69 15.82 1.37 -11.52
CA VAL A 69 16.80 0.42 -10.99
C VAL A 69 18.02 1.19 -10.47
N PHE A 70 18.51 0.80 -9.30
CA PHE A 70 19.76 1.30 -8.74
C PHE A 70 20.78 0.16 -8.70
N GLU A 71 22.05 0.49 -9.00
CA GLU A 71 23.18 -0.45 -8.85
C GLU A 71 23.02 -1.81 -9.54
N TYR A 72 22.18 -1.87 -10.60
CA TYR A 72 21.83 -3.09 -11.35
C TYR A 72 21.03 -4.15 -10.57
N ASP A 73 20.48 -3.81 -9.40
CA ASP A 73 19.65 -4.69 -8.60
C ASP A 73 18.16 -4.29 -8.70
N PRO A 74 17.28 -5.15 -9.24
CA PRO A 74 15.86 -4.85 -9.35
C PRO A 74 15.10 -4.90 -8.02
N GLU A 75 15.68 -5.46 -6.95
CA GLU A 75 14.96 -5.66 -5.68
C GLU A 75 14.51 -4.36 -5.03
N TRP A 76 15.29 -3.29 -5.17
CA TRP A 76 14.86 -1.97 -4.73
C TRP A 76 13.58 -1.50 -5.45
N SER A 77 13.48 -1.75 -6.76
CA SER A 77 12.30 -1.37 -7.56
C SER A 77 11.08 -2.22 -7.17
N TYR A 78 11.28 -3.52 -6.90
CA TYR A 78 10.21 -4.37 -6.40
C TYR A 78 9.71 -3.88 -5.02
N MET A 79 10.61 -3.52 -4.11
CA MET A 79 10.26 -2.95 -2.80
C MET A 79 9.45 -1.65 -2.92
N LEU A 80 9.87 -0.73 -3.81
CA LEU A 80 9.10 0.48 -4.12
C LEU A 80 7.67 0.14 -4.55
N ASN A 81 7.52 -0.85 -5.43
CA ASN A 81 6.23 -1.22 -6.00
C ASN A 81 5.33 -2.06 -5.09
N ARG A 82 5.82 -2.56 -3.96
CA ARG A 82 4.96 -3.17 -2.92
C ARG A 82 4.15 -2.13 -2.17
N GLN A 83 4.65 -0.89 -2.13
CA GLN A 83 4.00 0.28 -1.54
C GLN A 83 3.51 0.10 -0.08
N GLU A 84 4.09 -0.85 0.67
CA GLU A 84 3.73 -1.11 2.08
C GLU A 84 3.94 0.13 2.97
N TYR A 85 4.91 0.97 2.60
CA TYR A 85 5.17 2.26 3.24
C TYR A 85 3.97 3.22 3.21
N LEU A 86 2.98 3.03 2.33
CA LEU A 86 1.80 3.90 2.29
C LEU A 86 0.99 3.88 3.61
N LEU A 87 1.02 2.77 4.34
CA LEU A 87 0.36 2.66 5.64
C LEU A 87 1.00 3.57 6.70
N GLN A 88 2.27 3.94 6.54
CA GLN A 88 2.94 4.87 7.45
C GLN A 88 2.28 6.25 7.41
N PHE A 89 1.79 6.71 6.26
CA PHE A 89 1.07 7.99 6.16
C PHE A 89 -0.22 8.00 6.95
N MET A 90 -0.94 6.87 7.00
CA MET A 90 -2.13 6.74 7.84
C MET A 90 -1.76 6.84 9.32
N ILE A 91 -0.65 6.22 9.74
CA ILE A 91 -0.15 6.31 11.12
C ILE A 91 0.21 7.77 11.45
N GLY A 92 0.96 8.44 10.58
CA GLY A 92 1.31 9.86 10.74
C GLY A 92 0.08 10.76 10.86
N TYR A 93 -0.91 10.58 9.98
CA TYR A 93 -2.18 11.31 10.06
C TYR A 93 -2.94 11.05 11.36
N LEU A 94 -3.03 9.80 11.82
CA LEU A 94 -3.74 9.46 13.05
C LEU A 94 -3.09 10.07 14.29
N VAL A 95 -1.76 10.18 14.30
CA VAL A 95 -1.03 10.71 15.47
C VAL A 95 -0.95 12.24 15.46
N GLU A 96 -0.61 12.83 14.33
CA GLU A 96 -0.34 14.28 14.21
C GLU A 96 -1.56 15.08 13.75
N GLY A 97 -2.56 14.44 13.11
CA GLY A 97 -3.71 15.12 12.51
C GLY A 97 -3.40 15.91 11.24
N ASP A 98 -2.17 15.81 10.72
CA ASP A 98 -1.72 16.56 9.54
C ASP A 98 -2.22 15.93 8.23
N LYS A 99 -2.99 16.70 7.46
CA LYS A 99 -3.58 16.27 6.18
C LYS A 99 -2.55 16.15 5.06
N ASP A 100 -1.36 16.73 5.19
CA ASP A 100 -0.32 16.66 4.17
C ASP A 100 0.19 15.22 4.00
N TYR A 101 0.17 14.41 5.07
CA TYR A 101 0.44 12.97 4.96
C TYR A 101 -0.55 12.25 4.04
N ILE A 102 -1.84 12.60 4.13
CA ILE A 102 -2.87 12.01 3.28
C ILE A 102 -2.71 12.48 1.83
N GLN A 103 -2.41 13.76 1.62
CA GLN A 103 -2.15 14.29 0.28
C GLN A 103 -0.95 13.59 -0.37
N LYS A 104 0.14 13.40 0.37
CA LYS A 104 1.33 12.69 -0.13
C LYS A 104 1.06 11.21 -0.40
N CYS A 105 0.31 10.55 0.48
CA CYS A 105 -0.13 9.16 0.28
C CYS A 105 -0.93 9.01 -1.03
N LYS A 106 -1.92 9.90 -1.23
CA LYS A 106 -2.71 9.95 -2.47
C LYS A 106 -1.87 10.24 -3.69
N PHE A 107 -0.89 11.15 -3.59
CA PHE A 107 0.06 11.42 -4.67
C PHE A 107 0.72 10.13 -5.15
N PHE A 108 1.35 9.35 -4.26
CA PHE A 108 1.99 8.10 -4.65
C PHE A 108 1.01 7.07 -5.23
N LEU A 109 -0.18 6.97 -4.63
CA LEU A 109 -1.21 6.03 -5.08
C LEU A 109 -1.68 6.36 -6.51
N PHE A 110 -2.07 7.61 -6.77
CA PHE A 110 -2.62 8.02 -8.05
C PHE A 110 -1.57 8.19 -9.13
N ASP A 111 -0.36 8.63 -8.79
CA ASP A 111 0.76 8.69 -9.71
C ASP A 111 1.07 7.28 -10.24
N TRP A 112 1.16 6.28 -9.36
CA TRP A 112 1.35 4.88 -9.77
C TRP A 112 0.23 4.39 -10.71
N ILE A 113 -1.04 4.68 -10.38
CA ILE A 113 -2.20 4.31 -11.22
C ILE A 113 -2.08 4.90 -12.63
N GLU A 114 -1.63 6.16 -12.76
CA GLU A 114 -1.48 6.84 -14.04
C GLU A 114 -0.29 6.34 -14.86
N GLN A 115 0.80 5.92 -14.19
CA GLN A 115 2.01 5.45 -14.87
C GLN A 115 1.93 4.00 -15.35
N VAL A 116 1.13 3.14 -14.70
CA VAL A 116 0.98 1.75 -15.11
C VAL A 116 0.16 1.65 -16.40
N ARG A 117 0.83 1.29 -17.50
CA ARG A 117 0.19 1.08 -18.81
C ARG A 117 -0.20 -0.37 -19.07
N GLU A 118 0.66 -1.30 -18.67
CA GLU A 118 0.49 -2.73 -18.90
C GLU A 118 0.87 -3.51 -17.65
N PHE A 119 0.15 -4.62 -17.42
CA PHE A 119 0.45 -5.57 -16.35
C PHE A 119 1.18 -6.78 -16.93
N SER A 120 2.41 -6.99 -16.48
CA SER A 120 3.28 -8.09 -16.88
C SER A 120 3.99 -8.72 -15.68
N PRO A 121 4.13 -10.06 -15.61
CA PRO A 121 4.87 -10.71 -14.54
C PRO A 121 6.39 -10.47 -14.60
N GLN A 122 6.92 -9.93 -15.72
CA GLN A 122 8.33 -9.54 -15.87
C GLN A 122 8.59 -8.06 -15.55
N SER A 123 7.54 -7.27 -15.35
CA SER A 123 7.68 -5.84 -15.04
C SER A 123 8.16 -5.63 -13.60
N LEU A 124 9.04 -4.65 -13.42
CA LEU A 124 9.47 -4.18 -12.11
C LEU A 124 8.32 -3.58 -11.29
N MET A 125 7.31 -3.05 -11.98
CA MET A 125 6.14 -2.43 -11.35
C MET A 125 5.05 -3.42 -10.99
N THR A 126 4.87 -4.46 -11.81
CA THR A 126 3.68 -5.33 -11.76
C THR A 126 3.99 -6.81 -11.63
N ARG A 127 5.20 -7.22 -11.21
CA ARG A 127 5.48 -8.63 -10.88
C ARG A 127 4.39 -9.16 -9.91
N THR A 128 3.94 -10.39 -10.11
CA THR A 128 2.72 -10.91 -9.46
C THR A 128 2.81 -10.96 -7.94
N LEU A 129 4.00 -11.26 -7.40
CA LEU A 129 4.27 -11.21 -5.96
C LEU A 129 4.02 -9.81 -5.39
N ASP A 130 4.68 -8.81 -5.97
CA ASP A 130 4.64 -7.42 -5.48
C ASP A 130 3.25 -6.82 -5.70
N THR A 131 2.56 -7.22 -6.77
CA THR A 131 1.16 -6.85 -7.01
C THR A 131 0.22 -7.43 -5.95
N GLY A 132 0.44 -8.65 -5.49
CA GLY A 132 -0.31 -9.23 -4.37
C GLY A 132 -0.13 -8.42 -3.09
N ILE A 133 1.12 -8.17 -2.72
CA ILE A 133 1.47 -7.38 -1.54
C ILE A 133 0.87 -5.97 -1.62
N ARG A 134 1.07 -5.26 -2.74
CA ARG A 134 0.51 -3.91 -2.98
C ARG A 134 -1.00 -3.90 -2.89
N SER A 135 -1.67 -4.85 -3.54
CA SER A 135 -3.14 -4.95 -3.51
C SER A 135 -3.66 -5.13 -2.08
N PHE A 136 -2.97 -5.93 -1.25
CA PHE A 136 -3.36 -6.10 0.15
C PHE A 136 -3.13 -4.84 0.99
N THR A 137 -2.01 -4.16 0.76
CA THR A 137 -1.71 -2.86 1.37
C THR A 137 -2.76 -1.82 0.99
N TRP A 138 -3.11 -1.74 -0.29
CA TRP A 138 -4.12 -0.82 -0.80
C TRP A 138 -5.51 -1.12 -0.25
N LEU A 139 -5.88 -2.40 -0.08
CA LEU A 139 -7.12 -2.76 0.59
C LEU A 139 -7.16 -2.16 2.01
N LYS A 140 -6.12 -2.38 2.83
CA LYS A 140 -6.06 -1.82 4.19
C LYS A 140 -6.12 -0.30 4.17
N LEU A 141 -5.34 0.33 3.29
CA LEU A 141 -5.31 1.78 3.13
C LEU A 141 -6.69 2.32 2.74
N LEU A 142 -7.36 1.71 1.75
CA LEU A 142 -8.69 2.11 1.29
C LEU A 142 -9.73 2.04 2.40
N LEU A 143 -9.72 0.95 3.18
CA LEU A 143 -10.62 0.79 4.33
C LEU A 143 -10.40 1.89 5.38
N LEU A 144 -9.15 2.27 5.67
CA LEU A 144 -8.83 3.37 6.59
C LEU A 144 -9.24 4.74 6.02
N LEU A 145 -8.94 5.00 4.75
CA LEU A 145 -9.30 6.25 4.11
C LEU A 145 -10.82 6.45 4.07
N LEU A 146 -11.59 5.39 3.80
CA LEU A 146 -13.07 5.44 3.88
C LEU A 146 -13.56 5.65 5.31
N LYS A 147 -12.94 4.99 6.29
CA LYS A 147 -13.30 5.12 7.71
C LYS A 147 -13.18 6.55 8.22
N PHE A 148 -12.16 7.28 7.77
CA PHE A 148 -11.89 8.65 8.20
C PHE A 148 -12.38 9.73 7.23
N ASP A 149 -13.21 9.36 6.24
CA ASP A 149 -13.78 10.27 5.24
C ASP A 149 -12.70 11.07 4.48
N LEU A 150 -11.63 10.39 4.10
CA LEU A 150 -10.45 10.96 3.46
C LEU A 150 -10.42 10.77 1.94
N LEU A 151 -11.49 10.28 1.32
CA LEU A 151 -11.58 10.02 -0.11
C LEU A 151 -12.80 10.66 -0.73
N GLU A 152 -12.61 11.28 -1.89
CA GLU A 152 -13.70 11.67 -2.77
C GLU A 152 -14.25 10.43 -3.51
N GLU A 153 -15.50 10.49 -3.97
CA GLU A 153 -16.13 9.37 -4.68
C GLU A 153 -15.38 9.00 -5.98
N LYS A 154 -14.92 10.01 -6.75
CA LYS A 154 -14.11 9.81 -7.96
C LYS A 154 -12.76 9.16 -7.68
N GLU A 155 -12.17 9.45 -6.52
CA GLU A 155 -10.90 8.88 -6.08
C GLU A 155 -11.10 7.41 -5.70
N LEU A 156 -12.18 7.10 -4.98
CA LEU A 156 -12.58 5.73 -4.64
C LEU A 156 -12.78 4.89 -5.91
N GLU A 157 -13.53 5.38 -6.88
CA GLU A 157 -13.78 4.67 -8.14
C GLU A 157 -12.47 4.35 -8.87
N LYS A 158 -11.57 5.34 -8.98
CA LYS A 158 -10.27 5.16 -9.64
C LYS A 158 -9.41 4.09 -8.94
N ILE A 159 -9.39 4.06 -7.62
CA ILE A 159 -8.67 3.03 -6.85
C ILE A 159 -9.29 1.65 -7.09
N LEU A 160 -10.63 1.54 -7.04
CA LEU A 160 -11.33 0.27 -7.25
C LEU A 160 -11.09 -0.31 -8.65
N VAL A 161 -11.16 0.52 -9.69
CA VAL A 161 -10.85 0.11 -11.07
C VAL A 161 -9.40 -0.38 -11.19
N SER A 162 -8.46 0.31 -10.52
CA SER A 162 -7.07 -0.14 -10.52
C SER A 162 -6.84 -1.43 -9.72
N LEU A 163 -7.58 -1.65 -8.63
CA LEU A 163 -7.53 -2.91 -7.88
C LEU A 163 -8.11 -4.06 -8.69
N GLU A 164 -9.21 -3.85 -9.40
CA GLU A 164 -9.80 -4.86 -10.29
C GLU A 164 -8.81 -5.32 -11.36
N LYS A 165 -8.15 -4.38 -12.05
CA LYS A 165 -7.07 -4.70 -13.02
C LYS A 165 -5.94 -5.52 -12.40
N GLN A 166 -5.54 -5.21 -11.16
CA GLN A 166 -4.50 -5.96 -10.44
C GLN A 166 -4.96 -7.37 -10.09
N ILE A 167 -6.21 -7.55 -9.66
CA ILE A 167 -6.80 -8.87 -9.39
C ILE A 167 -6.89 -9.70 -10.68
N ASP A 168 -7.39 -9.13 -11.77
CA ASP A 168 -7.52 -9.81 -13.06
C ASP A 168 -6.16 -10.24 -13.63
N PHE A 169 -5.15 -9.37 -13.47
CA PHE A 169 -3.78 -9.71 -13.79
C PHE A 169 -3.27 -10.90 -12.96
N MET A 170 -3.38 -10.84 -11.63
CA MET A 170 -2.91 -11.93 -10.77
C MET A 170 -3.63 -13.25 -11.08
N LYS A 171 -4.93 -13.21 -11.34
CA LYS A 171 -5.74 -14.38 -11.72
C LYS A 171 -5.26 -14.98 -13.05
N SER A 172 -5.04 -14.14 -14.06
CA SER A 172 -4.60 -14.56 -15.39
C SER A 172 -3.21 -15.20 -15.40
N TYR A 173 -2.33 -14.79 -14.48
CA TYR A 173 -0.96 -15.29 -14.39
C TYR A 173 -0.70 -16.23 -13.20
N TYR A 174 -1.76 -16.66 -12.50
CA TYR A 174 -1.64 -17.61 -11.40
C TYR A 174 -1.21 -18.98 -11.93
N ARG A 175 -0.11 -19.53 -11.41
CA ARG A 175 0.46 -20.82 -11.84
C ARG A 175 0.23 -21.89 -10.77
N ALA A 176 0.01 -23.13 -11.19
CA ALA A 176 -0.19 -24.27 -10.27
C ALA A 176 0.94 -24.44 -9.24
N LYS A 177 2.19 -24.12 -9.61
CA LYS A 177 3.33 -24.14 -8.68
C LYS A 177 3.17 -23.19 -7.47
N TYR A 178 2.33 -22.16 -7.58
CA TYR A 178 2.13 -21.22 -6.49
C TYR A 178 1.19 -21.74 -5.41
N THR A 179 0.33 -22.71 -5.71
CA THR A 179 -0.71 -23.23 -4.81
C THR A 179 -0.20 -23.68 -3.43
N LEU A 180 1.01 -24.23 -3.36
CA LEU A 180 1.61 -24.70 -2.11
C LEU A 180 2.80 -23.82 -1.65
N SER A 181 2.94 -22.63 -2.22
CA SER A 181 4.04 -21.70 -1.93
C SER A 181 3.55 -20.46 -1.19
N ASN A 182 4.46 -19.80 -0.46
CA ASN A 182 4.18 -18.50 0.16
C ASN A 182 3.73 -17.46 -0.87
N TRP A 183 4.23 -17.54 -2.11
CA TRP A 183 3.81 -16.67 -3.21
C TRP A 183 2.34 -16.83 -3.58
N GLY A 184 1.80 -18.06 -3.47
CA GLY A 184 0.37 -18.29 -3.71
C GLY A 184 -0.47 -17.61 -2.65
N ILE A 185 -0.07 -17.70 -1.38
CA ILE A 185 -0.78 -17.05 -0.26
C ILE A 185 -0.78 -15.53 -0.43
N LEU A 186 0.37 -14.94 -0.76
CA LEU A 186 0.52 -13.49 -0.96
C LEU A 186 -0.28 -12.93 -2.15
N GLN A 187 -0.66 -13.77 -3.11
CA GLN A 187 -1.56 -13.39 -4.21
C GLN A 187 -3.03 -13.69 -3.86
N THR A 188 -3.32 -14.87 -3.32
CA THR A 188 -4.70 -15.35 -3.11
C THR A 188 -5.44 -14.64 -1.99
N ILE A 189 -4.78 -14.31 -0.88
CA ILE A 189 -5.39 -13.53 0.21
C ILE A 189 -5.92 -12.18 -0.30
N PRO A 190 -5.12 -11.32 -0.96
CA PRO A 190 -5.63 -10.06 -1.46
C PRO A 190 -6.72 -10.23 -2.50
N MET A 191 -6.58 -11.19 -3.43
CA MET A 191 -7.63 -11.48 -4.43
C MET A 191 -8.98 -11.77 -3.76
N LEU A 192 -9.01 -12.69 -2.79
CA LEU A 192 -10.24 -13.05 -2.08
C LEU A 192 -10.75 -11.90 -1.21
N ALA A 193 -9.87 -11.23 -0.46
CA ALA A 193 -10.25 -10.15 0.44
C ALA A 193 -10.84 -8.94 -0.30
N ILE A 194 -10.25 -8.54 -1.43
CA ILE A 194 -10.75 -7.47 -2.29
C ILE A 194 -12.07 -7.89 -2.94
N TYR A 195 -12.13 -9.12 -3.47
CA TYR A 195 -13.34 -9.63 -4.10
C TYR A 195 -14.53 -9.63 -3.14
N LEU A 196 -14.35 -10.15 -1.92
CA LEU A 196 -15.38 -10.15 -0.87
C LEU A 196 -15.73 -8.74 -0.38
N SER A 197 -14.75 -7.82 -0.34
CA SER A 197 -14.97 -6.47 0.19
C SER A 197 -15.69 -5.56 -0.81
N PHE A 198 -15.36 -5.64 -2.11
CA PHE A 198 -15.77 -4.63 -3.09
C PHE A 198 -16.33 -5.17 -4.40
N LEU A 199 -15.91 -6.33 -4.88
CA LEU A 199 -16.23 -6.81 -6.24
C LEU A 199 -17.36 -7.86 -6.29
N PHE A 200 -17.70 -8.51 -5.17
CA PHE A 200 -18.94 -9.29 -5.05
C PHE A 200 -20.10 -8.30 -4.82
N ARG A 201 -20.65 -7.80 -5.93
CA ARG A 201 -21.96 -7.16 -5.98
C ARG A 201 -22.91 -8.01 -6.80
#